data_AF-A0A9D4L349-F1
#
_entry.id   AF-A0A9D4L349-F1
#
_cell.length_a   1.000
_cell.length_b   1.000
_cell.length_c   1.000
_cell.angle_alpha   90.00
_cell.angle_beta   90.00
_cell.angle_gamma   90.00
#
_symmetry.space_group_name_H-M   'P 1'
#
loop_
_entity.id
_entity.type
_entity.pdbx_description
1 polymer ?
#
loop_
_entity_poly.entity_id
_entity_poly.type
_entity_poly.pdbx_seq_one_letter_code
_entity_poly.pdbx_strand_id
1 'polypeptide(L)'
;MSTQLGGVMLGNFFGGLLADRFGRKPVLFASMFVLTISNLVGYLAGSWVLMAASRLFVGLGCGLFVNTQYSYLSEFTLAQDRPFVIGFPSWPIQNCLFALLAWLLKDWRYIQLMVSLACLPTFLAWW
;
A
#
# COMPACT_ATOMS: atom_id res chain seq x y z
N MET A 1 -10.84 -12.29 -4.23
CA MET A 1 -9.57 -12.58 -3.51
C MET A 1 -8.47 -13.04 -4.45
N SER A 2 -8.72 -13.97 -5.38
CA SER A 2 -7.69 -14.53 -6.28
C SER A 2 -6.97 -13.49 -7.15
N THR A 3 -7.70 -12.50 -7.69
CA THR A 3 -7.11 -11.43 -8.54
C THR A 3 -6.14 -10.52 -7.77
N GLN A 4 -6.42 -10.24 -6.50
CA GLN A 4 -5.57 -9.39 -5.67
C GLN A 4 -4.26 -10.09 -5.28
N LEU A 5 -4.32 -11.39 -4.96
CA LEU A 5 -3.13 -12.18 -4.63
C LEU A 5 -2.18 -12.28 -5.83
N GLY A 6 -2.70 -12.49 -7.03
CA GLY A 6 -1.88 -12.45 -8.26
C GLY A 6 -1.19 -11.10 -8.44
N GLY A 7 -1.89 -9.99 -8.16
CA GLY A 7 -1.31 -8.66 -8.16
C GLY A 7 -0.20 -8.50 -7.12
N VAL A 8 -0.40 -8.97 -5.88
CA VAL A 8 0.62 -8.89 -4.82
C VAL A 8 1.87 -9.67 -5.20
N MET A 9 1.73 -10.89 -5.74
CA MET A 9 2.88 -11.72 -6.15
C MET A 9 3.73 -11.00 -7.20
N LEU A 10 3.09 -10.45 -8.23
CA LEU A 10 3.77 -9.67 -9.25
C LEU A 10 4.42 -8.41 -8.66
N GLY A 11 3.70 -7.68 -7.81
CA GLY A 11 4.19 -6.46 -7.16
C GLY A 11 5.40 -6.73 -6.26
N ASN A 12 5.42 -7.86 -5.58
CA ASN A 12 6.53 -8.27 -4.72
C ASN A 12 7.77 -8.62 -5.54
N PHE A 13 7.59 -9.33 -6.66
CA PHE A 13 8.69 -9.70 -7.56
C PHE A 13 9.33 -8.46 -8.21
N PHE A 14 8.51 -7.55 -8.73
CA PHE A 14 9.00 -6.32 -9.35
C PHE A 14 9.45 -5.27 -8.33
N GLY A 15 8.88 -5.27 -7.13
CA GLY A 15 9.13 -4.23 -6.12
C GLY A 15 10.58 -4.16 -5.65
N GLY A 16 11.24 -5.31 -5.44
CA GLY A 16 12.67 -5.33 -5.15
C GLY A 16 13.51 -4.82 -6.32
N LEU A 17 13.23 -5.32 -7.53
CA LEU A 17 13.99 -4.98 -8.73
C LEU A 17 13.90 -3.48 -9.09
N LEU A 18 12.70 -2.89 -8.99
CA LEU A 18 12.50 -1.46 -9.26
C LEU A 18 13.13 -0.61 -8.15
N ALA A 19 12.99 -1.00 -6.88
CA ALA A 19 13.55 -0.24 -5.75
C ALA A 19 15.08 -0.17 -5.81
N ASP A 20 15.73 -1.25 -6.23
CA ASP A 20 17.18 -1.30 -6.38
C ASP A 20 17.65 -0.50 -7.60
N ARG A 21 16.85 -0.42 -8.68
CA ARG A 21 17.23 0.27 -9.92
C ARG A 21 16.93 1.77 -9.94
N PHE A 22 15.76 2.18 -9.45
CA PHE A 22 15.28 3.57 -9.50
C PHE A 22 15.43 4.31 -8.17
N GLY A 23 15.91 3.62 -7.13
CA GLY A 23 16.01 4.14 -5.78
C GLY A 23 14.73 3.92 -4.97
N ARG A 24 14.89 3.81 -3.66
CA ARG A 24 13.81 3.39 -2.74
C ARG A 24 12.74 4.47 -2.56
N LYS A 25 13.13 5.76 -2.43
CA LYS A 25 12.17 6.86 -2.24
C LYS A 25 11.20 7.02 -3.43
N PRO A 26 11.64 7.11 -4.70
CA PRO A 26 10.71 7.23 -5.84
C PRO A 26 9.76 6.05 -5.99
N VAL A 27 10.24 4.82 -5.77
CA VAL A 27 9.43 3.60 -5.91
C VAL A 27 8.38 3.51 -4.81
N LEU A 28 8.70 3.92 -3.58
CA LEU A 28 7.73 4.01 -2.49
C LEU A 28 6.57 4.93 -2.88
N PHE A 29 6.86 6.14 -3.35
CA PHE A 29 5.82 7.10 -3.74
C PHE A 29 5.03 6.66 -4.98
N ALA A 30 5.70 6.05 -5.97
CA ALA A 30 5.02 5.47 -7.12
C ALA A 30 4.03 4.38 -6.71
N SER A 31 4.41 3.52 -5.75
CA SER A 31 3.52 2.47 -5.23
C SER A 31 2.29 3.06 -4.52
N MET A 32 2.47 4.12 -3.74
CA MET A 32 1.39 4.85 -3.08
C MET A 32 0.46 5.54 -4.09
N PHE A 33 1.00 6.03 -5.20
CA PHE A 33 0.22 6.64 -6.28
C PHE A 33 -0.67 5.63 -6.96
N VAL A 34 -0.11 4.47 -7.30
CA VAL A 34 -0.86 3.34 -7.85
C VAL A 34 -1.95 2.90 -6.88
N LEU A 35 -1.66 2.80 -5.58
CA LEU A 35 -2.66 2.44 -4.55
C LEU A 35 -3.80 3.47 -4.46
N THR A 36 -3.47 4.75 -4.47
CA THR A 36 -4.44 5.85 -4.32
C THR A 36 -5.41 5.86 -5.50
N ILE A 37 -4.88 5.82 -6.73
CA ILE A 37 -5.67 5.79 -7.96
C ILE A 37 -6.52 4.53 -8.03
N SER A 38 -5.94 3.37 -7.72
CA SER A 38 -6.66 2.10 -7.81
C SER A 38 -7.84 2.04 -6.83
N ASN A 39 -7.68 2.59 -5.62
CA ASN A 39 -8.79 2.69 -4.66
C ASN A 39 -9.86 3.70 -5.11
N LEU A 40 -9.49 4.84 -5.71
CA LEU A 40 -10.42 5.81 -6.29
C LEU A 40 -11.22 5.21 -7.46
N VAL A 41 -10.54 4.50 -8.36
CA VAL A 41 -11.20 3.76 -9.46
C VAL A 41 -12.11 2.67 -8.90
N GLY A 42 -11.71 2.03 -7.80
CA GLY A 42 -12.54 1.07 -7.08
C GLY A 42 -13.82 1.68 -6.50
N TYR A 43 -13.75 2.92 -5.98
CA TYR A 43 -14.92 3.65 -5.47
C TYR A 43 -15.92 4.01 -6.59
N LEU A 44 -15.40 4.43 -7.74
CA LEU A 44 -16.18 4.78 -8.94
C LEU A 44 -16.63 3.56 -9.75
N ALA A 45 -16.23 2.34 -9.36
CA ALA A 45 -16.50 1.15 -10.14
C ALA A 45 -18.00 0.81 -10.14
N GLY A 46 -18.63 1.02 -11.30
CA GLY A 46 -20.00 0.58 -11.59
C GLY A 46 -20.10 -0.84 -12.15
N SER A 47 -18.97 -1.47 -12.52
CA SER A 47 -18.94 -2.80 -13.14
C SER A 47 -17.96 -3.76 -12.45
N TRP A 48 -18.28 -5.05 -12.51
CA TRP A 48 -17.46 -6.12 -11.93
C TRP A 48 -16.03 -6.15 -12.51
N VAL A 49 -15.89 -5.90 -13.82
CA VAL A 49 -14.59 -5.91 -14.51
C VAL A 49 -13.70 -4.78 -14.00
N LEU A 50 -14.25 -3.57 -13.83
CA LEU A 50 -13.49 -2.43 -13.31
C LEU A 50 -13.07 -2.67 -11.86
N MET A 51 -13.94 -3.31 -11.07
CA MET A 51 -13.63 -3.68 -9.69
C MET A 51 -12.56 -4.78 -9.61
N ALA A 52 -12.58 -5.77 -10.50
CA ALA A 52 -11.56 -6.81 -10.56
C ALA A 52 -10.18 -6.24 -10.96
N ALA A 53 -10.16 -5.35 -11.97
CA ALA A 53 -8.95 -4.67 -12.41
C ALA A 53 -8.37 -3.78 -11.30
N SER A 54 -9.21 -2.97 -10.63
CA SER A 54 -8.75 -2.10 -9.54
C SER A 54 -8.13 -2.91 -8.39
N ARG A 55 -8.69 -4.07 -8.05
CA ARG A 55 -8.11 -4.97 -7.02
C ARG A 55 -6.79 -5.60 -7.43
N LEU A 56 -6.57 -5.85 -8.72
CA LEU A 56 -5.29 -6.29 -9.24
C LEU A 56 -4.21 -5.23 -9.05
N PHE A 57 -4.51 -3.97 -9.40
CA PHE A 57 -3.58 -2.86 -9.24
C PHE A 57 -3.35 -2.47 -7.77
N VAL A 58 -4.37 -2.57 -6.91
CA VAL A 58 -4.18 -2.48 -5.45
C VAL A 58 -3.23 -3.59 -4.96
N GLY A 59 -3.37 -4.81 -5.46
CA GLY A 59 -2.44 -5.90 -5.14
C GLY A 59 -1.00 -5.57 -5.54
N LEU A 60 -0.80 -5.13 -6.78
CA LEU A 60 0.51 -4.72 -7.31
C LEU A 60 1.15 -3.62 -6.45
N GLY A 61 0.42 -2.52 -6.22
CA GLY A 61 0.90 -1.39 -5.43
C GLY A 61 1.21 -1.77 -3.98
N CYS A 62 0.41 -2.66 -3.37
CA CYS A 62 0.65 -3.15 -2.01
C CYS A 62 1.95 -3.97 -1.94
N GLY A 63 2.19 -4.87 -2.91
CA GLY A 63 3.42 -5.65 -2.97
C GLY A 63 4.67 -4.76 -3.13
N LEU A 64 4.61 -3.76 -4.01
CA LEU A 64 5.66 -2.75 -4.16
C LEU A 64 5.91 -2.00 -2.85
N PHE A 65 4.85 -1.49 -2.23
CA PHE A 65 4.91 -0.69 -1.00
C PHE A 65 5.57 -1.46 0.15
N VAL A 66 5.13 -2.70 0.41
CA VAL A 66 5.64 -3.52 1.51
C VAL A 66 7.15 -3.77 1.35
N ASN A 67 7.61 -4.15 0.16
CA ASN A 67 9.04 -4.43 -0.06
C ASN A 67 9.89 -3.16 0.08
N THR A 68 9.46 -2.07 -0.55
CA THR A 68 10.22 -0.83 -0.53
C THR A 68 10.22 -0.19 0.86
N GLN A 69 9.13 -0.27 1.61
CA GLN A 69 9.03 0.27 2.97
C GLN A 69 10.00 -0.41 3.93
N TYR A 70 10.01 -1.76 3.99
CA TYR A 70 10.92 -2.47 4.89
C TYR A 70 12.38 -2.25 4.54
N SER A 71 12.70 -2.26 3.24
CA SER A 71 14.04 -1.94 2.75
C SER A 71 14.43 -0.51 3.15
N TYR A 72 13.58 0.48 2.90
CA TYR A 72 13.83 1.87 3.28
C TYR A 72 14.07 2.02 4.79
N LEU A 73 13.21 1.43 5.63
CA LEU A 73 13.35 1.49 7.08
C LEU A 73 14.68 0.88 7.57
N SER A 74 15.13 -0.20 6.94
CA SER A 74 16.40 -0.88 7.28
C SER A 74 17.65 -0.05 6.97
N GLU A 75 17.56 0.86 5.97
CA GLU A 75 18.65 1.75 5.58
C GLU A 75 18.83 2.91 6.57
N PHE A 76 17.74 3.44 7.11
CA PHE A 76 17.76 4.57 8.06
C PHE A 76 17.95 4.14 9.52
N THR A 77 17.92 2.83 9.80
CA THR A 77 18.07 2.32 11.16
C THR A 77 19.47 1.76 11.39
N LEU A 78 20.15 2.23 12.45
CA LEU A 78 21.44 1.68 12.88
C LEU A 78 21.31 0.21 13.27
N ALA A 79 22.37 -0.58 13.05
CA ALA A 79 22.36 -2.03 13.25
C ALA A 79 21.89 -2.48 14.65
N GLN A 80 22.13 -1.66 15.68
CA GLN A 80 21.71 -1.90 17.06
C GLN A 80 20.19 -1.73 17.29
N ASP A 81 19.54 -0.82 16.58
CA ASP A 81 18.11 -0.49 16.77
C ASP A 81 17.19 -1.22 15.77
N ARG A 82 17.77 -1.81 14.72
CA ARG A 82 17.05 -2.55 13.66
C ARG A 82 16.04 -3.58 14.20
N PRO A 83 16.38 -4.44 15.20
CA PRO A 83 15.43 -5.42 15.71
C PRO A 83 14.22 -4.79 16.38
N PHE A 84 14.41 -3.65 17.06
CA PHE A 84 13.33 -2.94 17.74
C PHE A 84 12.42 -2.21 16.75
N VAL A 85 13.00 -1.54 15.76
CA VAL A 85 12.25 -0.79 14.73
C VAL A 85 11.48 -1.72 13.79
N ILE A 86 12.11 -2.82 13.35
CA ILE A 86 11.46 -3.81 12.48
C ILE A 86 10.47 -4.67 13.28
N GLY A 87 10.77 -4.97 14.55
CA GLY A 87 9.90 -5.72 15.45
C GLY A 87 8.68 -4.95 15.95
N PHE A 88 8.63 -3.63 15.75
CA PHE A 88 7.49 -2.83 16.15
C PHE A 88 6.23 -3.26 15.36
N PRO A 89 5.13 -3.67 16.04
CA PRO A 89 3.95 -4.24 15.39
C PRO A 89 3.05 -3.17 14.77
N SER A 90 3.62 -2.31 13.92
CA SER A 90 2.90 -1.26 13.20
C SER A 90 1.77 -1.83 12.34
N TRP A 91 1.97 -2.98 11.71
CA TRP A 91 1.00 -3.56 10.78
C TRP A 91 -0.27 -4.11 11.46
N PRO A 92 -0.19 -4.86 12.58
CA PRO A 92 -1.35 -5.18 13.40
C PRO A 92 -2.10 -3.94 13.91
N ILE A 93 -1.37 -2.91 14.38
CA ILE A 93 -1.98 -1.66 14.87
C ILE A 93 -2.77 -0.96 13.75
N GLN A 94 -2.21 -0.89 12.55
CA GLN A 94 -2.89 -0.36 11.36
C GLN A 94 -4.16 -1.16 11.02
N ASN A 95 -4.11 -2.49 11.08
CA ASN A 95 -5.28 -3.33 10.84
C ASN A 95 -6.37 -3.14 11.89
N CYS A 96 -6.03 -2.99 13.17
CA CYS A 96 -6.99 -2.70 14.23
C CYS A 96 -7.67 -1.34 14.00
N LEU A 97 -6.90 -0.31 13.66
CA LEU A 97 -7.44 1.01 13.33
C LEU A 97 -8.36 0.95 12.10
N PHE A 98 -7.92 0.24 11.05
CA PHE A 98 -8.71 0.05 9.84
C PHE A 98 -10.02 -0.71 10.11
N ALA A 99 -9.97 -1.77 10.92
CA ALA A 99 -11.16 -2.54 11.31
C ALA A 99 -12.16 -1.68 12.09
N LEU A 100 -11.67 -0.82 12.98
CA LEU A 100 -12.52 0.10 13.74
C LEU A 100 -13.20 1.15 12.83
N LEU A 101 -12.46 1.71 11.87
CA LEU A 101 -13.01 2.62 10.86
C LEU A 101 -14.01 1.92 9.93
N ALA A 102 -13.70 0.71 9.48
CA ALA A 102 -14.58 -0.10 8.64
C ALA A 102 -15.89 -0.44 9.35
N TRP A 103 -15.84 -0.73 10.66
CA TRP A 103 -17.02 -0.96 11.47
C TRP A 103 -17.90 0.29 11.59
N LEU A 104 -17.30 1.48 11.65
CA LEU A 104 -18.03 2.74 11.76
C LEU A 104 -18.74 3.13 10.45
N LEU A 105 -18.10 2.87 9.30
CA LEU A 105 -18.58 3.35 8.00
C LEU A 105 -19.54 2.40 7.31
N LYS A 106 -19.49 1.08 7.60
CA LYS A 106 -20.33 -0.04 7.08
C LYS A 106 -20.45 -0.19 5.56
N ASP A 107 -20.30 0.88 4.79
CA ASP A 107 -20.37 0.98 3.36
C ASP A 107 -18.99 0.85 2.72
N TRP A 108 -18.84 -0.19 1.90
CA TRP A 108 -17.59 -0.54 1.21
C TRP A 108 -17.03 0.59 0.32
N ARG A 109 -17.90 1.45 -0.22
CA ARG A 109 -17.50 2.59 -1.05
C ARG A 109 -16.78 3.65 -0.23
N TYR A 110 -17.35 4.07 0.90
CA TYR A 110 -16.71 5.08 1.77
C TYR A 110 -15.40 4.56 2.38
N ILE A 111 -15.28 3.25 2.60
CA ILE A 111 -14.02 2.63 3.02
C ILE A 111 -12.92 2.81 1.95
N GLN A 112 -13.23 2.61 0.67
CA GLN A 112 -12.25 2.83 -0.41
C GLN A 112 -11.86 4.31 -0.55
N LEU A 113 -12.83 5.21 -0.42
CA LEU A 113 -12.59 6.65 -0.45
C LEU A 113 -11.67 7.08 0.70
N MET A 114 -11.92 6.58 1.91
CA MET A 114 -11.07 6.83 3.07
C MET A 114 -9.63 6.37 2.89
N VAL A 115 -9.42 5.17 2.34
CA VAL A 115 -8.07 4.64 2.09
C VAL A 115 -7.32 5.51 1.06
N SER A 116 -8.01 5.97 0.03
CA SER A 116 -7.44 6.93 -0.94
C SER A 116 -7.08 8.26 -0.27
N LEU A 117 -7.96 8.80 0.58
CA LEU A 117 -7.71 10.05 1.31
C LEU A 117 -6.56 9.93 2.31
N ALA A 118 -6.44 8.81 3.01
CA ALA A 118 -5.36 8.55 3.96
C ALA A 118 -3.97 8.49 3.27
N CYS A 119 -3.93 8.19 1.96
CA CYS A 119 -2.71 8.21 1.15
C CYS A 119 -2.37 9.60 0.56
N LEU A 120 -3.24 10.61 0.65
CA LEU A 120 -2.94 11.96 0.13
C LEU A 120 -1.88 12.73 0.94
N PRO A 121 -1.90 12.73 2.29
CA PRO A 121 -0.91 13.43 3.11
C PRO A 121 0.52 12.94 2.85
N THR A 122 0.68 11.67 2.46
CA THR A 122 2.01 11.10 2.19
C THR A 122 2.67 11.70 0.95
N PHE A 123 1.91 12.22 -0.03
CA PHE A 123 2.50 12.96 -1.16
C PHE A 123 3.07 14.33 -0.76
N LEU A 124 2.50 14.95 0.29
CA LEU A 124 3.02 16.21 0.82
C LEU A 124 4.36 16.01 1.55
N ALA A 125 4.58 14.81 2.10
CA ALA A 125 5.85 14.40 2.72
C ALA A 125 6.96 14.06 1.69
N TRP A 126 6.77 14.35 0.40
CA TRP A 126 7.81 14.19 -0.63
C TRP A 126 8.95 15.20 -0.46
N TRP A 127 8.63 16.41 0.01
CA TRP A 127 9.54 17.51 0.30
C TRP A 127 10.27 17.29 1.62
#